data_AF-A0A7G3G487-F1
#
_entry.id   AF-A0A7G3G487-F1
#
_cell.length_a   1.000
_cell.length_b   1.000
_cell.length_c   1.000
_cell.angle_alpha   90.00
_cell.angle_beta   90.00
_cell.angle_gamma   90.00
#
_symmetry.space_group_name_H-M   'P 1'
#
loop_
_entity.id
_entity.type
_entity.pdbx_description
1 polymer ?
#
loop_
_entity_poly.entity_id
_entity_poly.type
_entity_poly.pdbx_seq_one_letter_code
_entity_poly.pdbx_strand_id
1 'polypeptide(L)'
;MSNLFELLRCKKGAAYREDQIVDTSYLSVCPNIDKPIGALAGHSRIVGDVSFEVQKRIIEKIIEIGVRYQLSYHDIAMLLLIAKVESGLNPDAAAGTTSAAGISQYVNGLANDVAKGKDANRILGFPLDLILPRDRFDAEKGIFGLFVSYIVCKEKAAKFDASKASEYAYIFHHDGWFSNLHKKGPEARDSYKIYLKKIKPLLPKVEAALKVNAGLQFELKDADGAFKAGQPYVLVLPKKNSSQHPGVTQKADTVRVIKGVTDGQGRTKPVQISGIGEIVLGILSPFIISKLKGKNEIDRAEKYTVKRGDSLDKIAKANNSSVEAIAKENSIKDINKVLVGQELVLPARPVSRKPDQSLIADVLCALGLDYADEHALEYVRSHVVQPKGGVVQANAIAPITALKKTVKPATPKPQPKETQTSKEKPIPKVVPVIRTNGKVVVEILPDVLKPELISEHTKSLLQQIGDELGINKLNITSGLRPPKRQASTMYDNIKQKGVASQKDMYAATGDAIVNVYVRLNAAGMSKGEILAAMEAEIISLSEKGLRVSKHCVSEAQYKKLNVIDVSPRTIPQSLHKAMKTKLVNLKAQGLLEKFIIPGEVKGEPAYHLEIPQP
;
A
#
# COMPACT_ATOMS: atom_id res chain seq x y z
N MET A 1 36.82 -8.54 -3.39
CA MET A 1 35.51 -9.18 -3.65
C MET A 1 34.67 -8.23 -4.49
N SER A 2 33.85 -8.73 -5.42
CA SER A 2 32.90 -7.88 -6.16
C SER A 2 31.81 -7.35 -5.24
N ASN A 3 31.34 -6.11 -5.46
CA ASN A 3 30.18 -5.60 -4.74
C ASN A 3 28.89 -6.30 -5.21
N LEU A 4 27.82 -6.24 -4.40
CA LEU A 4 26.55 -6.92 -4.70
C LEU A 4 26.00 -6.57 -6.08
N PHE A 5 26.07 -5.30 -6.48
CA PHE A 5 25.49 -4.83 -7.72
C PHE A 5 26.24 -5.38 -8.94
N GLU A 6 27.56 -5.53 -8.90
CA GLU A 6 28.33 -6.19 -9.96
C GLU A 6 28.12 -7.71 -9.98
N LEU A 7 27.90 -8.37 -8.82
CA LEU A 7 27.50 -9.79 -8.77
C LEU A 7 26.12 -10.01 -9.42
N LEU A 8 25.20 -9.07 -9.22
CA LEU A 8 23.83 -9.15 -9.74
C LEU A 8 23.65 -8.53 -11.13
N ARG A 9 24.61 -7.76 -11.64
CA ARG A 9 24.56 -7.04 -12.92
C ARG A 9 24.22 -7.95 -14.09
N CYS A 10 23.35 -7.46 -14.96
CA CYS A 10 22.94 -8.10 -16.21
C CYS A 10 23.37 -7.27 -17.42
N LYS A 11 23.61 -7.98 -18.52
CA LYS A 11 23.67 -7.42 -19.87
C LYS A 11 22.36 -7.75 -20.59
N LYS A 12 22.05 -7.01 -21.65
CA LYS A 12 20.99 -7.35 -22.62
C LYS A 12 21.16 -8.80 -23.10
N GLY A 13 20.09 -9.58 -23.00
CA GLY A 13 20.00 -10.94 -23.54
C GLY A 13 19.74 -10.95 -25.05
N ALA A 14 19.57 -12.15 -25.61
CA ALA A 14 19.10 -12.29 -26.98
C ALA A 14 17.64 -11.81 -27.11
N ALA A 15 17.29 -11.23 -28.26
CA ALA A 15 15.89 -11.04 -28.64
C ALA A 15 15.27 -12.39 -29.03
N TYR A 16 13.95 -12.50 -28.91
CA TYR A 16 13.19 -13.54 -29.59
C TYR A 16 13.09 -13.19 -31.08
N ARG A 17 13.17 -14.20 -31.96
CA ARG A 17 12.80 -14.05 -33.37
C ARG A 17 11.27 -14.03 -33.51
N GLU A 18 10.76 -13.51 -34.61
CA GLU A 18 9.32 -13.42 -34.90
C GLU A 18 8.62 -14.80 -34.84
N ASP A 19 9.23 -15.86 -35.37
CA ASP A 19 8.72 -17.23 -35.30
C ASP A 19 8.61 -17.82 -33.88
N GLN A 20 9.17 -17.13 -32.88
CA GLN A 20 9.15 -17.52 -31.47
C GLN A 20 8.19 -16.67 -30.63
N ILE A 21 7.51 -15.69 -31.22
CA ILE A 21 6.60 -14.77 -30.53
C ILE A 21 5.16 -15.26 -30.74
N VAL A 22 4.51 -15.72 -29.67
CA VAL A 22 3.10 -16.13 -29.70
C VAL A 22 2.16 -14.94 -29.44
N ASP A 23 0.94 -14.98 -29.96
CA ASP A 23 -0.05 -13.89 -29.82
C ASP A 23 -0.38 -13.49 -28.38
N THR A 24 -0.17 -14.41 -27.41
CA THR A 24 -0.38 -14.14 -25.98
C THR A 24 0.83 -13.51 -25.28
N SER A 25 1.95 -13.34 -25.99
CA SER A 25 3.14 -12.66 -25.48
C SER A 25 2.93 -11.16 -25.44
N TYR A 26 3.45 -10.51 -24.38
CA TYR A 26 3.50 -9.06 -24.32
C TYR A 26 4.46 -8.42 -25.34
N LEU A 27 5.28 -9.21 -26.06
CA LEU A 27 5.98 -8.73 -27.26
C LEU A 27 5.02 -8.45 -28.43
N SER A 28 3.88 -9.14 -28.50
CA SER A 28 2.79 -8.88 -29.46
C SER A 28 1.72 -7.95 -28.88
N VAL A 29 1.25 -8.24 -27.66
CA VAL A 29 0.14 -7.52 -27.00
C VAL A 29 0.54 -6.11 -26.49
N CYS A 30 1.80 -5.87 -26.15
CA CYS A 30 2.26 -4.60 -25.56
C CYS A 30 3.76 -4.32 -25.84
N PRO A 31 4.19 -4.24 -27.12
CA PRO A 31 5.61 -4.08 -27.48
C PRO A 31 6.23 -2.79 -26.91
N ASN A 32 5.49 -1.69 -26.93
CA ASN A 32 5.95 -0.38 -26.48
C ASN A 32 6.02 -0.27 -24.95
N ILE A 33 6.96 0.54 -24.44
CA ILE A 33 7.12 0.82 -23.00
C ILE A 33 6.54 2.20 -22.68
N ASP A 34 5.22 2.26 -22.56
CA ASP A 34 4.51 3.49 -22.22
C ASP A 34 4.46 3.67 -20.68
N LYS A 35 5.37 4.49 -20.14
CA LYS A 35 5.54 4.72 -18.70
C LYS A 35 5.65 6.22 -18.34
N PRO A 36 5.19 6.65 -17.14
CA PRO A 36 5.39 8.01 -16.66
C PRO A 36 6.87 8.38 -16.51
N ILE A 37 7.18 9.66 -16.68
CA ILE A 37 8.53 10.22 -16.45
C ILE A 37 8.98 9.89 -15.01
N GLY A 38 10.19 9.35 -14.87
CA GLY A 38 10.76 8.94 -13.59
C GLY A 38 10.37 7.54 -13.10
N ALA A 39 9.52 6.81 -13.83
CA ALA A 39 9.26 5.40 -13.55
C ALA A 39 10.51 4.53 -13.86
N LEU A 40 10.67 3.41 -13.15
CA LEU A 40 11.71 2.43 -13.46
C LEU A 40 11.33 1.67 -14.73
N ALA A 41 12.12 1.86 -15.80
CA ALA A 41 11.85 1.32 -17.13
C ALA A 41 13.08 0.62 -17.73
N GLY A 42 12.85 -0.42 -18.53
CA GLY A 42 13.82 -0.95 -19.48
C GLY A 42 13.92 -0.11 -20.76
N HIS A 43 14.95 -0.36 -21.57
CA HIS A 43 15.04 0.22 -22.93
C HIS A 43 14.20 -0.58 -23.94
N SER A 44 13.95 -1.86 -23.67
CA SER A 44 13.05 -2.71 -24.44
C SER A 44 12.47 -3.83 -23.57
N ARG A 45 11.58 -4.64 -24.16
CA ARG A 45 11.02 -5.85 -23.54
C ARG A 45 12.02 -7.00 -23.38
N ILE A 46 13.28 -6.84 -23.78
CA ILE A 46 14.30 -7.90 -23.74
C ILE A 46 14.87 -8.06 -22.31
N VAL A 47 15.06 -9.31 -21.88
CA VAL A 47 15.71 -9.68 -20.61
C VAL A 47 17.03 -8.92 -20.43
N GLY A 48 17.19 -8.20 -19.32
CA GLY A 48 18.39 -7.44 -19.00
C GLY A 48 18.69 -6.21 -19.87
N ASP A 49 17.80 -5.81 -20.80
CA ASP A 49 17.95 -4.57 -21.59
C ASP A 49 17.45 -3.34 -20.84
N VAL A 50 18.21 -2.96 -19.83
CA VAL A 50 17.86 -1.93 -18.85
C VAL A 50 19.13 -1.30 -18.29
N SER A 51 19.09 0.01 -18.01
CA SER A 51 20.25 0.74 -17.50
C SER A 51 20.74 0.14 -16.17
N PHE A 52 22.05 0.14 -15.93
CA PHE A 52 22.60 -0.44 -14.70
C PHE A 52 22.11 0.31 -13.44
N GLU A 53 21.81 1.60 -13.55
CA GLU A 53 21.17 2.34 -12.46
C GLU A 53 19.78 1.78 -12.13
N VAL A 54 18.93 1.54 -13.12
CA VAL A 54 17.62 0.92 -12.88
C VAL A 54 17.77 -0.49 -12.31
N GLN A 55 18.75 -1.29 -12.77
CA GLN A 55 19.06 -2.60 -12.13
C GLN A 55 19.40 -2.44 -10.64
N LYS A 56 20.20 -1.42 -10.26
CA LYS A 56 20.48 -1.11 -8.85
C LYS A 56 19.21 -0.72 -8.09
N ARG A 57 18.36 0.14 -8.64
CA ARG A 57 17.09 0.55 -8.02
C ARG A 57 16.12 -0.62 -7.79
N ILE A 58 16.11 -1.59 -8.70
CA ILE A 58 15.37 -2.86 -8.55
C ILE A 58 15.95 -3.70 -7.40
N ILE A 59 17.28 -3.88 -7.34
CA ILE A 59 17.96 -4.58 -6.25
C ILE A 59 17.64 -3.91 -4.89
N GLU A 60 17.73 -2.59 -4.81
CA GLU A 60 17.43 -1.82 -3.60
C GLU A 60 15.95 -1.98 -3.16
N LYS A 61 15.00 -2.02 -4.10
CA LYS A 61 13.58 -2.30 -3.80
C LYS A 61 13.34 -3.72 -3.30
N ILE A 62 13.98 -4.73 -3.90
CA ILE A 62 13.90 -6.13 -3.44
C ILE A 62 14.46 -6.24 -2.02
N ILE A 63 15.56 -5.55 -1.72
CA ILE A 63 16.15 -5.48 -0.36
C ILE A 63 15.22 -4.75 0.61
N GLU A 64 14.62 -3.61 0.24
CA GLU A 64 13.68 -2.91 1.13
C GLU A 64 12.48 -3.79 1.49
N ILE A 65 11.86 -4.46 0.50
CA ILE A 65 10.74 -5.38 0.75
C ILE A 65 11.21 -6.56 1.59
N GLY A 66 12.36 -7.17 1.27
CA GLY A 66 12.93 -8.29 2.04
C GLY A 66 13.17 -7.97 3.51
N VAL A 67 13.82 -6.84 3.81
CA VAL A 67 14.05 -6.39 5.20
C VAL A 67 12.74 -6.06 5.90
N ARG A 68 11.80 -5.37 5.24
CA ARG A 68 10.51 -5.01 5.85
C ARG A 68 9.65 -6.22 6.17
N TYR A 69 9.62 -7.23 5.31
CA TYR A 69 8.94 -8.51 5.57
C TYR A 69 9.84 -9.51 6.34
N GLN A 70 10.90 -9.02 6.99
CA GLN A 70 11.72 -9.76 7.98
C GLN A 70 12.41 -11.03 7.44
N LEU A 71 12.62 -11.09 6.12
CA LEU A 71 13.17 -12.26 5.44
C LEU A 71 14.63 -12.54 5.82
N SER A 72 15.01 -13.83 5.77
CA SER A 72 16.40 -14.23 5.96
C SER A 72 17.29 -13.68 4.84
N TYR A 73 18.58 -13.49 5.08
CA TYR A 73 19.54 -13.09 4.04
C TYR A 73 19.50 -14.04 2.83
N HIS A 74 19.27 -15.32 3.08
CA HIS A 74 19.10 -16.37 2.08
C HIS A 74 17.86 -16.16 1.21
N ASP A 75 16.71 -15.85 1.82
CA ASP A 75 15.47 -15.56 1.09
C ASP A 75 15.57 -14.27 0.27
N ILE A 76 16.24 -13.24 0.80
CA ILE A 76 16.53 -12.00 0.05
C ILE A 76 17.47 -12.30 -1.13
N ALA A 77 18.50 -13.12 -0.92
CA ALA A 77 19.42 -13.53 -1.98
C ALA A 77 18.71 -14.37 -3.07
N MET A 78 17.77 -15.24 -2.69
CA MET A 78 16.92 -15.97 -3.62
C MET A 78 16.03 -15.02 -4.44
N LEU A 79 15.31 -14.08 -3.83
CA LEU A 79 14.50 -13.09 -4.56
C LEU A 79 15.33 -12.31 -5.60
N LEU A 80 16.52 -11.85 -5.18
CA LEU A 80 17.47 -11.14 -6.06
C LEU A 80 17.95 -12.00 -7.23
N LEU A 81 18.22 -13.30 -7.00
CA LEU A 81 18.68 -14.21 -8.03
C LEU A 81 17.56 -14.70 -8.96
N ILE A 82 16.32 -14.83 -8.48
CA ILE A 82 15.16 -15.11 -9.34
C ILE A 82 14.93 -13.93 -10.29
N ALA A 83 14.87 -12.69 -9.78
CA ALA A 83 14.75 -11.50 -10.63
C ALA A 83 15.93 -11.35 -11.62
N LYS A 84 17.14 -11.76 -11.22
CA LYS A 84 18.31 -11.81 -12.11
C LYS A 84 18.15 -12.84 -13.24
N VAL A 85 17.55 -13.99 -12.97
CA VAL A 85 17.45 -15.09 -13.93
C VAL A 85 16.29 -14.94 -14.90
N GLU A 86 15.13 -14.49 -14.41
CA GLU A 86 13.88 -14.43 -15.16
C GLU A 86 13.80 -13.18 -16.05
N SER A 87 14.04 -12.00 -15.49
CA SER A 87 13.91 -10.73 -16.21
C SER A 87 15.24 -10.03 -16.48
N GLY A 88 16.35 -10.54 -15.94
CA GLY A 88 17.64 -9.86 -15.99
C GLY A 88 17.63 -8.54 -15.21
N LEU A 89 16.77 -8.41 -14.19
CA LEU A 89 16.48 -7.16 -13.48
C LEU A 89 15.81 -6.06 -14.33
N ASN A 90 15.27 -6.39 -15.51
CA ASN A 90 14.46 -5.47 -16.32
C ASN A 90 12.98 -5.54 -15.89
N PRO A 91 12.38 -4.48 -15.32
CA PRO A 91 10.97 -4.50 -14.94
C PRO A 91 10.01 -4.61 -16.13
N ASP A 92 10.47 -4.36 -17.36
CA ASP A 92 9.70 -4.43 -18.60
C ASP A 92 9.86 -5.73 -19.39
N ALA A 93 10.67 -6.68 -18.91
CA ALA A 93 10.96 -7.91 -19.66
C ALA A 93 9.69 -8.71 -20.02
N ALA A 94 9.66 -9.32 -21.21
CA ALA A 94 8.63 -10.26 -21.63
C ALA A 94 9.21 -11.41 -22.45
N ALA A 95 8.69 -12.62 -22.25
CA ALA A 95 9.05 -13.80 -23.05
C ALA A 95 8.26 -13.84 -24.37
N GLY A 96 8.90 -14.17 -25.49
CA GLY A 96 8.19 -14.38 -26.76
C GLY A 96 7.29 -15.62 -26.75
N THR A 97 7.71 -16.70 -26.09
CA THR A 97 7.04 -18.00 -26.17
C THR A 97 5.82 -18.16 -25.26
N THR A 98 5.52 -17.20 -24.37
CA THR A 98 4.42 -17.26 -23.40
C THR A 98 3.91 -15.87 -23.01
N SER A 99 2.85 -15.79 -22.21
CA SER A 99 2.39 -14.56 -21.56
C SER A 99 3.24 -14.11 -20.34
N ALA A 100 4.43 -14.67 -20.15
CA ALA A 100 5.35 -14.30 -19.06
C ALA A 100 5.88 -12.87 -19.24
N ALA A 101 5.69 -12.03 -18.22
CA ALA A 101 6.07 -10.61 -18.29
C ALA A 101 6.34 -9.99 -16.91
N GLY A 102 7.08 -8.87 -16.90
CA GLY A 102 7.48 -8.13 -15.73
C GLY A 102 8.74 -8.69 -15.05
N ILE A 103 9.14 -8.06 -13.94
CA ILE A 103 10.37 -8.40 -13.18
C ILE A 103 10.46 -9.88 -12.75
N SER A 104 9.30 -10.53 -12.61
CA SER A 104 9.09 -11.89 -12.11
C SER A 104 8.44 -12.82 -13.15
N GLN A 105 8.45 -12.43 -14.44
CA GLN A 105 7.98 -13.22 -15.57
C GLN A 105 6.61 -13.91 -15.35
N TYR A 106 5.68 -13.17 -14.78
CA TYR A 106 4.35 -13.67 -14.43
C TYR A 106 3.53 -13.99 -15.69
N VAL A 107 3.16 -15.26 -15.87
CA VAL A 107 2.16 -15.71 -16.85
C VAL A 107 0.74 -15.35 -16.41
N ASN A 108 -0.18 -15.22 -17.37
CA ASN A 108 -1.56 -14.75 -17.11
C ASN A 108 -2.31 -15.57 -16.04
N GLY A 109 -2.10 -16.90 -15.97
CA GLY A 109 -2.70 -17.75 -14.94
C GLY A 109 -2.28 -17.34 -13.52
N LEU A 110 -0.97 -17.26 -13.27
CA LEU A 110 -0.41 -16.84 -11.98
C LEU A 110 -0.83 -15.41 -11.60
N ALA A 111 -0.92 -14.50 -12.58
CA ALA A 111 -1.39 -13.13 -12.35
C ALA A 111 -2.86 -13.09 -11.90
N ASN A 112 -3.73 -13.88 -12.54
CA ASN A 112 -5.13 -14.04 -12.13
C ASN A 112 -5.26 -14.62 -10.71
N ASP A 113 -4.42 -15.58 -10.32
CA ASP A 113 -4.48 -16.20 -8.99
C ASP A 113 -3.96 -15.31 -7.86
N VAL A 114 -2.96 -14.45 -8.13
CA VAL A 114 -2.58 -13.35 -7.22
C VAL A 114 -3.72 -12.34 -7.07
N ALA A 115 -4.37 -11.96 -8.18
CA ALA A 115 -5.48 -11.00 -8.19
C ALA A 115 -6.77 -11.52 -7.51
N LYS A 116 -6.98 -12.85 -7.42
CA LYS A 116 -8.00 -13.47 -6.54
C LYS A 116 -7.73 -13.20 -5.05
N GLY A 117 -6.60 -12.60 -4.70
CA GLY A 117 -6.36 -11.90 -3.44
C GLY A 117 -6.04 -12.77 -2.23
N LYS A 118 -6.31 -14.09 -2.25
CA LYS A 118 -6.12 -14.97 -1.08
C LYS A 118 -4.67 -14.95 -0.56
N ASP A 119 -3.70 -15.23 -1.42
CA ASP A 119 -2.29 -15.23 -1.01
C ASP A 119 -1.69 -13.82 -0.92
N ALA A 120 -2.10 -12.88 -1.79
CA ALA A 120 -1.65 -11.49 -1.71
C ALA A 120 -2.04 -10.83 -0.36
N ASN A 121 -3.32 -10.90 0.03
CA ASN A 121 -3.78 -10.35 1.31
C ASN A 121 -3.09 -11.04 2.51
N ARG A 122 -2.87 -12.36 2.42
CA ARG A 122 -2.23 -13.17 3.47
C ARG A 122 -0.75 -12.81 3.68
N ILE A 123 0.00 -12.62 2.59
CA ILE A 123 1.46 -12.43 2.63
C ILE A 123 1.82 -10.95 2.70
N LEU A 124 1.14 -10.09 1.95
CA LEU A 124 1.44 -8.65 1.87
C LEU A 124 0.68 -7.82 2.91
N GLY A 125 -0.50 -8.27 3.33
CA GLY A 125 -1.47 -7.49 4.09
C GLY A 125 -2.40 -6.62 3.24
N PHE A 126 -2.29 -6.69 1.90
CA PHE A 126 -3.09 -5.91 0.96
C PHE A 126 -3.28 -6.66 -0.38
N PRO A 127 -4.31 -6.33 -1.19
CA PRO A 127 -4.54 -6.98 -2.47
C PRO A 127 -3.55 -6.47 -3.53
N LEU A 128 -3.03 -7.38 -4.35
CA LEU A 128 -2.14 -7.07 -5.47
C LEU A 128 -2.81 -7.51 -6.78
N ASP A 129 -2.82 -6.61 -7.77
CA ASP A 129 -3.27 -6.90 -9.14
C ASP A 129 -2.09 -6.75 -10.10
N LEU A 130 -1.93 -7.76 -10.96
CA LEU A 130 -0.91 -7.89 -12.01
C LEU A 130 -1.52 -8.35 -13.34
N ILE A 131 -2.85 -8.37 -13.47
CA ILE A 131 -3.54 -8.82 -14.68
C ILE A 131 -3.20 -7.86 -15.84
N LEU A 132 -3.36 -6.56 -15.60
CA LEU A 132 -3.24 -5.51 -16.62
C LEU A 132 -1.76 -5.15 -16.89
N PRO A 133 -1.35 -4.92 -18.15
CA PRO A 133 0.06 -4.70 -18.52
C PRO A 133 0.73 -3.58 -17.73
N ARG A 134 0.07 -2.42 -17.57
CA ARG A 134 0.58 -1.28 -16.77
C ARG A 134 0.95 -1.66 -15.34
N ASP A 135 0.25 -2.63 -14.76
CA ASP A 135 0.39 -3.05 -13.36
C ASP A 135 1.38 -4.21 -13.23
N ARG A 136 1.50 -5.07 -14.26
CA ARG A 136 2.52 -6.13 -14.34
C ARG A 136 3.93 -5.60 -14.63
N PHE A 137 4.02 -4.54 -15.43
CA PHE A 137 5.28 -3.85 -15.75
C PHE A 137 5.64 -2.74 -14.74
N ASP A 138 4.77 -2.43 -13.78
CA ASP A 138 5.18 -1.59 -12.64
C ASP A 138 6.24 -2.33 -11.81
N ALA A 139 7.37 -1.67 -11.57
CA ALA A 139 8.51 -2.27 -10.91
C ALA A 139 8.25 -2.66 -9.45
N GLU A 140 7.38 -1.93 -8.73
CA GLU A 140 7.13 -2.16 -7.31
C GLU A 140 6.05 -3.23 -7.11
N LYS A 141 4.94 -3.16 -7.87
CA LYS A 141 3.95 -4.23 -7.96
C LYS A 141 4.56 -5.55 -8.42
N GLY A 142 5.44 -5.51 -9.43
CA GLY A 142 6.16 -6.68 -9.91
C GLY A 142 7.04 -7.34 -8.84
N ILE A 143 7.70 -6.55 -7.97
CA ILE A 143 8.51 -7.07 -6.86
C ILE A 143 7.62 -7.61 -5.72
N PHE A 144 6.49 -6.98 -5.41
CA PHE A 144 5.50 -7.58 -4.52
C PHE A 144 4.97 -8.92 -5.09
N GLY A 145 4.78 -9.00 -6.41
CA GLY A 145 4.45 -10.24 -7.12
C GLY A 145 5.53 -11.31 -6.99
N LEU A 146 6.79 -10.95 -7.22
CA LEU A 146 7.96 -11.82 -7.02
C LEU A 146 7.98 -12.40 -5.60
N PHE A 147 7.75 -11.55 -4.60
CA PHE A 147 7.75 -11.93 -3.19
C PHE A 147 6.60 -12.89 -2.85
N VAL A 148 5.37 -12.59 -3.29
CA VAL A 148 4.21 -13.51 -3.16
C VAL A 148 4.50 -14.85 -3.86
N SER A 149 5.07 -14.81 -5.07
CA SER A 149 5.50 -16.01 -5.80
C SER A 149 6.44 -16.86 -4.96
N TYR A 150 7.53 -16.26 -4.49
CA TYR A 150 8.57 -16.97 -3.75
C TYR A 150 8.04 -17.62 -2.46
N ILE A 151 7.23 -16.91 -1.66
CA ILE A 151 6.68 -17.47 -0.42
C ILE A 151 5.73 -18.63 -0.70
N VAL A 152 4.77 -18.49 -1.63
CA VAL A 152 3.85 -19.60 -1.98
C VAL A 152 4.60 -20.78 -2.59
N CYS A 153 5.64 -20.52 -3.40
CA CYS A 153 6.49 -21.57 -3.95
C CYS A 153 7.32 -22.28 -2.89
N LYS A 154 7.89 -21.56 -1.91
CA LYS A 154 8.63 -22.13 -0.77
C LYS A 154 7.72 -22.94 0.16
N GLU A 155 6.49 -22.47 0.42
CA GLU A 155 5.48 -23.21 1.18
C GLU A 155 5.01 -24.51 0.49
N LYS A 156 4.96 -24.53 -0.85
CA LYS A 156 4.65 -25.73 -1.63
C LYS A 156 5.85 -26.67 -1.72
N ALA A 157 7.04 -26.13 -1.92
CA ALA A 157 8.30 -26.87 -1.91
C ALA A 157 8.55 -27.58 -0.57
N ALA A 158 8.28 -26.92 0.56
CA ALA A 158 8.44 -27.50 1.89
C ALA A 158 7.53 -28.73 2.14
N LYS A 159 6.43 -28.89 1.40
CA LYS A 159 5.57 -30.09 1.45
C LYS A 159 6.11 -31.26 0.62
N PHE A 160 7.09 -31.02 -0.24
CA PHE A 160 7.81 -32.04 -0.99
C PHE A 160 9.13 -32.39 -0.29
N ASP A 161 9.90 -31.37 0.11
CA ASP A 161 11.13 -31.48 0.90
C ASP A 161 11.35 -30.17 1.67
N ALA A 162 11.22 -30.23 3.00
CA ALA A 162 11.44 -29.07 3.87
C ALA A 162 12.89 -28.59 3.89
N SER A 163 13.87 -29.49 3.71
CA SER A 163 15.30 -29.15 3.71
C SER A 163 15.73 -28.41 2.44
N LYS A 164 15.10 -28.71 1.30
CA LYS A 164 15.33 -28.07 0.00
C LYS A 164 14.29 -27.01 -0.35
N ALA A 165 13.46 -26.55 0.60
CA ALA A 165 12.31 -25.69 0.33
C ALA A 165 12.66 -24.41 -0.48
N SER A 166 13.75 -23.71 -0.14
CA SER A 166 14.20 -22.52 -0.89
C SER A 166 14.78 -22.87 -2.27
N GLU A 167 15.51 -23.97 -2.38
CA GLU A 167 16.12 -24.46 -3.64
C GLU A 167 15.03 -24.85 -4.64
N TYR A 168 14.02 -25.60 -4.19
CA TYR A 168 12.87 -25.99 -4.99
C TYR A 168 11.86 -24.85 -5.22
N ALA A 169 11.84 -23.79 -4.42
CA ALA A 169 10.96 -22.64 -4.64
C ALA A 169 11.14 -22.00 -6.03
N TYR A 170 12.36 -22.02 -6.59
CA TYR A 170 12.59 -21.58 -7.96
C TYR A 170 11.90 -22.47 -9.01
N ILE A 171 11.91 -23.79 -8.80
CA ILE A 171 11.34 -24.76 -9.74
C ILE A 171 9.81 -24.63 -9.73
N PHE A 172 9.19 -24.47 -8.56
CA PHE A 172 7.77 -24.13 -8.45
C PHE A 172 7.42 -22.74 -9.02
N HIS A 173 8.35 -21.78 -9.03
CA HIS A 173 8.13 -20.47 -9.65
C HIS A 173 8.16 -20.57 -11.18
N HIS A 174 9.26 -21.08 -11.74
CA HIS A 174 9.50 -21.19 -13.19
C HIS A 174 8.52 -22.15 -13.89
N ASP A 175 8.30 -23.36 -13.34
CA ASP A 175 7.39 -24.35 -13.94
C ASP A 175 5.92 -24.10 -13.57
N GLY A 176 5.64 -22.98 -12.89
CA GLY A 176 4.33 -22.59 -12.38
C GLY A 176 3.96 -23.35 -11.09
N TRP A 177 3.45 -22.61 -10.10
CA TRP A 177 3.27 -23.13 -8.73
C TRP A 177 2.09 -24.12 -8.56
N PHE A 178 1.50 -24.58 -9.66
CA PHE A 178 0.48 -25.64 -9.72
C PHE A 178 1.00 -26.90 -10.39
N SER A 179 2.27 -26.93 -10.81
CA SER A 179 2.87 -28.06 -11.51
C SER A 179 2.82 -29.33 -10.65
N ASN A 180 2.24 -30.39 -11.22
CA ASN A 180 2.17 -31.69 -10.55
C ASN A 180 3.55 -32.38 -10.62
N LEU A 181 4.43 -32.02 -9.69
CA LEU A 181 5.79 -32.53 -9.61
C LEU A 181 5.87 -33.99 -9.14
N HIS A 182 4.79 -34.58 -8.60
CA HIS A 182 4.79 -35.94 -8.04
C HIS A 182 5.21 -37.05 -9.01
N LYS A 183 5.14 -36.83 -10.34
CA LYS A 183 5.55 -37.86 -11.34
C LYS A 183 7.06 -37.97 -11.58
N LYS A 184 7.88 -36.98 -11.23
CA LYS A 184 9.35 -36.98 -11.47
C LYS A 184 10.20 -36.20 -10.44
N GLY A 185 9.57 -35.50 -9.49
CA GLY A 185 10.24 -34.58 -8.57
C GLY A 185 10.76 -33.29 -9.24
N PRO A 186 11.33 -32.36 -8.45
CA PRO A 186 11.96 -31.15 -8.97
C PRO A 186 13.28 -31.42 -9.69
N GLU A 187 14.11 -32.34 -9.19
CA GLU A 187 15.50 -32.52 -9.67
C GLU A 187 15.58 -33.00 -11.14
N ALA A 188 14.53 -33.66 -11.63
CA ALA A 188 14.40 -34.11 -13.02
C ALA A 188 13.91 -33.02 -14.00
N ARG A 189 13.75 -31.77 -13.57
CA ARG A 189 13.26 -30.64 -14.39
C ARG A 189 14.39 -29.84 -15.00
N ASP A 190 14.16 -29.26 -16.18
CA ASP A 190 15.12 -28.34 -16.80
C ASP A 190 15.28 -27.03 -16.01
N SER A 191 14.23 -26.59 -15.31
CA SER A 191 14.28 -25.51 -14.31
C SER A 191 15.28 -25.79 -13.17
N TYR A 192 15.43 -27.06 -12.75
CA TYR A 192 16.47 -27.43 -11.78
C TYR A 192 17.88 -27.31 -12.38
N LYS A 193 18.08 -27.69 -13.64
CA LYS A 193 19.35 -27.46 -14.36
C LYS A 193 19.66 -25.95 -14.47
N ILE A 194 18.64 -25.11 -14.67
CA ILE A 194 18.77 -23.65 -14.67
C ILE A 194 19.17 -23.14 -13.28
N TYR A 195 18.55 -23.61 -12.20
CA TYR A 195 18.93 -23.28 -10.82
C TYR A 195 20.39 -23.65 -10.51
N LEU A 196 20.79 -24.89 -10.82
CA LEU A 196 22.17 -25.37 -10.61
C LEU A 196 23.20 -24.53 -11.37
N LYS A 197 22.87 -24.07 -12.59
CA LYS A 197 23.76 -23.29 -13.45
C LYS A 197 23.81 -21.79 -13.12
N LYS A 198 22.66 -21.18 -12.78
CA LYS A 198 22.53 -19.71 -12.67
C LYS A 198 22.38 -19.19 -11.23
N ILE A 199 21.81 -19.97 -10.31
CA ILE A 199 21.44 -19.50 -8.95
C ILE A 199 22.39 -20.08 -7.90
N LYS A 200 22.50 -21.41 -7.80
CA LYS A 200 23.32 -22.10 -6.79
C LYS A 200 24.78 -21.60 -6.68
N PRO A 201 25.50 -21.28 -7.77
CA PRO A 201 26.90 -20.79 -7.71
C PRO A 201 27.06 -19.32 -7.31
N LEU A 202 25.94 -18.56 -7.24
CA LEU A 202 25.90 -17.15 -6.85
C LEU A 202 25.30 -16.95 -5.45
N LEU A 203 24.35 -17.79 -5.04
CA LEU A 203 23.60 -17.69 -3.78
C LEU A 203 24.47 -17.36 -2.54
N PRO A 204 25.51 -18.15 -2.19
CA PRO A 204 26.36 -17.83 -1.02
C PRO A 204 27.17 -16.52 -1.19
N LYS A 205 27.47 -16.12 -2.43
CA LYS A 205 28.19 -14.85 -2.71
C LYS A 205 27.28 -13.64 -2.56
N VAL A 206 26.01 -13.78 -2.96
CA VAL A 206 24.96 -12.77 -2.78
C VAL A 206 24.62 -12.65 -1.29
N GLU A 207 24.43 -13.75 -0.57
CA GLU A 207 24.24 -13.74 0.89
C GLU A 207 25.40 -13.07 1.63
N ALA A 208 26.65 -13.41 1.30
CA ALA A 208 27.81 -12.77 1.90
C ALA A 208 27.86 -11.27 1.60
N ALA A 209 27.55 -10.85 0.37
CA ALA A 209 27.52 -9.44 -0.03
C ALA A 209 26.39 -8.63 0.65
N LEU A 210 25.27 -9.25 1.02
CA LEU A 210 24.21 -8.63 1.84
C LEU A 210 24.63 -8.46 3.32
N LYS A 211 25.59 -9.26 3.79
CA LYS A 211 26.12 -9.24 5.18
C LYS A 211 27.34 -8.32 5.36
N VAL A 212 27.87 -7.72 4.28
CA VAL A 212 29.00 -6.76 4.34
C VAL A 212 28.57 -5.47 5.06
N ASN A 213 29.33 -5.06 6.07
CA ASN A 213 29.04 -3.88 6.88
C ASN A 213 28.87 -2.60 6.02
N ALA A 214 27.83 -1.85 6.32
CA ALA A 214 27.55 -0.55 5.74
C ALA A 214 27.85 0.56 6.76
N GLY A 215 28.66 1.54 6.36
CA GLY A 215 28.63 2.85 6.99
C GLY A 215 27.43 3.64 6.46
N LEU A 216 26.83 4.48 7.30
CA LEU A 216 25.72 5.34 6.92
C LEU A 216 25.76 6.68 7.66
N GLN A 217 25.50 7.77 6.93
CA GLN A 217 25.15 9.09 7.44
C GLN A 217 23.81 9.53 6.82
N PHE A 218 22.98 10.24 7.57
CA PHE A 218 21.88 11.00 6.98
C PHE A 218 22.33 12.43 6.71
N GLU A 219 21.94 13.01 5.58
CA GLU A 219 22.15 14.42 5.24
C GLU A 219 20.80 15.15 5.25
N LEU A 220 20.60 16.06 6.21
CA LEU A 220 19.35 16.77 6.39
C LEU A 220 19.37 18.14 5.69
N LYS A 221 18.37 18.36 4.83
CA LYS A 221 18.07 19.63 4.17
C LYS A 221 16.64 20.06 4.49
N ASP A 222 16.38 21.37 4.44
CA ASP A 222 14.99 21.84 4.33
C ASP A 222 14.43 21.66 2.91
N ALA A 223 13.14 21.97 2.77
CA ALA A 223 12.40 21.89 1.52
C ALA A 223 12.88 22.85 0.42
N ASP A 224 13.77 23.78 0.75
CA ASP A 224 14.39 24.73 -0.18
C ASP A 224 15.86 24.34 -0.49
N GLY A 225 16.31 23.20 0.07
CA GLY A 225 17.58 22.55 -0.25
C GLY A 225 18.75 22.93 0.65
N ALA A 226 18.57 23.84 1.60
CA ALA A 226 19.64 24.31 2.48
C ALA A 226 19.93 23.30 3.60
N PHE A 227 21.22 23.12 3.92
CA PHE A 227 21.68 22.18 4.95
C PHE A 227 21.21 22.60 6.35
N LYS A 228 20.64 21.64 7.11
CA LYS A 228 20.26 21.87 8.51
C LYS A 228 21.39 21.50 9.45
N ALA A 229 22.33 22.42 9.63
CA ALA A 229 23.40 22.32 10.61
C ALA A 229 22.88 22.48 12.05
N GLY A 230 23.52 21.81 13.01
CA GLY A 230 23.18 21.89 14.44
C GLY A 230 21.83 21.27 14.84
N GLN A 231 21.08 20.68 13.90
CA GLN A 231 19.78 20.06 14.18
C GLN A 231 19.97 18.83 15.08
N PRO A 232 19.25 18.74 16.21
CA PRO A 232 19.26 17.56 17.06
C PRO A 232 18.64 16.34 16.37
N TYR A 233 19.25 15.17 16.54
CA TYR A 233 18.76 13.92 15.97
C TYR A 233 18.93 12.75 16.94
N VAL A 234 18.17 11.69 16.69
CA VAL A 234 18.35 10.37 17.27
C VAL A 234 18.35 9.31 16.16
N LEU A 235 19.34 8.41 16.19
CA LEU A 235 19.33 7.18 15.42
C LEU A 235 19.05 6.01 16.36
N VAL A 236 18.16 5.12 15.96
CA VAL A 236 17.83 3.89 16.69
C VAL A 236 18.09 2.71 15.77
N LEU A 237 18.82 1.73 16.26
CA LEU A 237 19.26 0.55 15.52
C LEU A 237 19.25 -0.70 16.43
N PRO A 238 19.19 -1.93 15.90
CA PRO A 238 19.24 -3.13 16.72
C PRO A 238 20.61 -3.23 17.40
N LYS A 239 20.64 -3.69 18.66
CA LYS A 239 21.89 -3.92 19.41
C LYS A 239 22.56 -5.24 19.00
N LYS A 240 21.76 -6.23 18.57
CA LYS A 240 22.21 -7.52 18.02
C LYS A 240 21.52 -7.78 16.68
N ASN A 241 22.28 -8.24 15.69
CA ASN A 241 21.74 -8.76 14.42
C ASN A 241 21.91 -10.28 14.40
N SER A 242 20.98 -10.99 13.77
CA SER A 242 21.13 -12.42 13.49
C SER A 242 22.15 -12.65 12.36
N SER A 243 22.84 -13.80 12.37
CA SER A 243 23.65 -14.25 11.22
C SER A 243 22.80 -14.74 10.05
N GLN A 244 21.51 -15.00 10.30
CA GLN A 244 20.52 -15.52 9.36
C GLN A 244 19.55 -14.44 8.84
N HIS A 245 19.24 -13.41 9.63
CA HIS A 245 18.30 -12.33 9.27
C HIS A 245 18.94 -10.93 9.38
N PRO A 246 18.59 -9.98 8.49
CA PRO A 246 18.86 -8.55 8.68
C PRO A 246 18.37 -8.04 10.03
N GLY A 247 19.05 -7.06 10.60
CA GLY A 247 18.57 -6.40 11.82
C GLY A 247 17.33 -5.54 11.55
N VAL A 248 16.27 -5.68 12.37
CA VAL A 248 15.01 -4.95 12.20
C VAL A 248 14.69 -4.16 13.47
N THR A 249 14.91 -2.84 13.46
CA THR A 249 14.82 -1.98 14.66
C THR A 249 13.47 -2.04 15.38
N GLN A 250 12.36 -2.11 14.64
CA GLN A 250 11.02 -2.16 15.24
C GLN A 250 10.67 -3.55 15.82
N LYS A 251 11.45 -4.58 15.47
CA LYS A 251 11.32 -6.00 15.86
C LYS A 251 12.67 -6.51 16.39
N ALA A 252 13.13 -5.85 17.45
CA ALA A 252 14.36 -6.16 18.15
C ALA A 252 14.13 -6.07 19.66
N ASP A 253 14.47 -7.14 20.38
CA ASP A 253 14.52 -7.22 21.85
C ASP A 253 15.33 -6.09 22.48
N THR A 254 16.38 -5.62 21.79
CA THR A 254 17.32 -4.64 22.33
C THR A 254 17.73 -3.66 21.24
N VAL A 255 17.57 -2.37 21.51
CA VAL A 255 17.93 -1.29 20.58
C VAL A 255 18.98 -0.38 21.19
N ARG A 256 19.92 0.06 20.34
CA ARG A 256 20.91 1.08 20.65
C ARG A 256 20.40 2.43 20.16
N VAL A 257 20.58 3.45 20.98
CA VAL A 257 20.15 4.83 20.74
C VAL A 257 21.39 5.72 20.60
N ILE A 258 21.51 6.42 19.48
CA ILE A 258 22.60 7.36 19.19
C ILE A 258 22.02 8.76 19.01
N LYS A 259 22.11 9.58 20.06
CA LYS A 259 21.74 11.01 20.03
C LYS A 259 22.90 11.88 19.53
N GLY A 260 22.60 12.98 18.86
CA GLY A 260 23.61 13.93 18.37
C GLY A 260 23.02 15.21 17.78
N VAL A 261 23.87 16.05 17.22
CA VAL A 261 23.52 17.20 16.37
C VAL A 261 24.22 17.07 15.02
N THR A 262 23.61 17.58 13.97
CA THR A 262 24.17 17.55 12.61
C THR A 262 25.36 18.51 12.44
N ASP A 263 26.29 18.17 11.55
CA ASP A 263 27.44 19.02 11.19
C ASP A 263 27.05 20.21 10.28
N GLY A 264 28.03 21.02 9.89
CA GLY A 264 27.84 22.17 8.99
C GLY A 264 27.29 21.85 7.59
N GLN A 265 27.31 20.59 7.18
CA GLN A 265 26.70 20.09 5.93
C GLN A 265 25.42 19.28 6.21
N GLY A 266 24.80 19.51 7.39
CA GLY A 266 23.55 18.88 7.80
C GLY A 266 23.66 17.37 8.06
N ARG A 267 24.88 16.81 8.23
CA ARG A 267 25.05 15.36 8.34
C ARG A 267 25.09 14.85 9.76
N THR A 268 24.51 13.67 9.98
CA THR A 268 24.70 12.90 11.22
C THR A 268 26.14 12.36 11.30
N LYS A 269 26.61 12.04 12.51
CA LYS A 269 27.84 11.23 12.66
C LYS A 269 27.67 9.89 11.93
N PRO A 270 28.73 9.32 11.32
CA PRO A 270 28.67 7.99 10.72
C PRO A 270 28.28 6.92 11.73
N VAL A 271 27.31 6.08 11.38
CA VAL A 271 27.00 4.83 12.09
C VAL A 271 27.47 3.64 11.23
N GLN A 272 28.02 2.62 11.88
CA GLN A 272 28.38 1.34 11.25
C GLN A 272 27.27 0.33 11.55
N ILE A 273 26.87 -0.42 10.52
CA ILE A 273 25.71 -1.32 10.55
C ILE A 273 26.12 -2.66 9.94
N SER A 274 25.80 -3.76 10.61
CA SER A 274 26.18 -5.11 10.20
C SER A 274 25.25 -5.63 9.10
N GLY A 275 25.71 -5.54 7.84
CA GLY A 275 24.93 -5.88 6.65
C GLY A 275 23.83 -4.87 6.33
N ILE A 276 22.86 -5.34 5.53
CA ILE A 276 21.55 -4.68 5.36
C ILE A 276 20.71 -4.77 6.64
N GLY A 277 19.76 -3.84 6.82
CA GLY A 277 18.84 -3.83 7.94
C GLY A 277 17.97 -2.58 7.98
N GLU A 278 17.10 -2.48 8.98
CA GLU A 278 16.34 -1.27 9.30
C GLU A 278 17.05 -0.46 10.39
N ILE A 279 17.10 0.86 10.20
CA ILE A 279 17.28 1.83 11.30
C ILE A 279 16.15 2.86 11.32
N VAL A 280 15.93 3.48 12.47
CA VAL A 280 14.96 4.58 12.64
C VAL A 280 15.72 5.89 12.87
N LEU A 281 15.38 6.91 12.07
CA LEU A 281 15.82 8.29 12.25
C LEU A 281 14.67 9.09 12.90
N GLY A 282 14.96 9.76 14.01
CA GLY A 282 14.16 10.85 14.56
C GLY A 282 14.91 12.17 14.45
N ILE A 283 14.24 13.22 13.96
CA ILE A 283 14.71 14.60 14.08
C ILE A 283 14.04 15.21 15.31
N LEU A 284 14.87 15.62 16.26
CA LEU A 284 14.45 16.17 17.54
C LEU A 284 14.35 17.69 17.44
N SER A 285 13.40 18.27 18.18
CA SER A 285 13.20 19.72 18.24
C SER A 285 14.43 20.44 18.82
N PRO A 286 14.85 21.60 18.26
CA PRO A 286 15.96 22.39 18.82
C PRO A 286 15.79 22.77 20.30
N PHE A 287 14.55 22.90 20.77
CA PHE A 287 14.25 23.36 22.13
C PHE A 287 14.46 22.30 23.22
N ILE A 288 14.59 21.00 22.85
CA ILE A 288 14.72 19.91 23.84
C ILE A 288 16.17 19.48 24.11
N ILE A 289 17.19 20.08 23.47
CA ILE A 289 18.61 19.72 23.66
C ILE A 289 19.01 19.68 25.15
N SER A 290 18.61 20.71 25.90
CA SER A 290 18.88 20.85 27.34
C SER A 290 18.20 19.79 28.22
N LYS A 291 17.18 19.09 27.70
CA LYS A 291 16.46 18.01 28.39
C LYS A 291 17.10 16.62 28.20
N LEU A 292 17.99 16.40 27.22
CA LEU A 292 18.44 15.07 26.74
C LEU A 292 19.37 14.26 27.68
N LYS A 293 18.92 14.02 28.92
CA LYS A 293 19.67 13.31 29.98
C LYS A 293 19.70 11.78 29.84
N GLY A 294 19.05 11.24 28.82
CA GLY A 294 18.76 9.81 28.67
C GLY A 294 19.90 8.84 28.34
N LYS A 295 19.57 7.54 28.43
CA LYS A 295 20.42 6.36 28.20
C LYS A 295 20.68 6.12 26.70
N ASN A 296 21.70 5.30 26.41
CA ASN A 296 22.11 4.94 25.04
C ASN A 296 21.58 3.57 24.57
N GLU A 297 20.84 2.84 25.41
CA GLU A 297 20.33 1.49 25.12
C GLU A 297 18.96 1.29 25.77
N ILE A 298 18.13 0.45 25.14
CA ILE A 298 16.78 0.10 25.60
C ILE A 298 16.55 -1.39 25.41
N ASP A 299 16.14 -2.08 26.47
CA ASP A 299 15.60 -3.43 26.41
C ASP A 299 14.08 -3.35 26.21
N ARG A 300 13.55 -4.13 25.28
CA ARG A 300 12.17 -4.10 24.80
C ARG A 300 11.55 -5.49 24.92
N ALA A 301 10.42 -5.60 25.60
CA ALA A 301 9.70 -6.87 25.69
C ALA A 301 8.99 -7.16 24.36
N GLU A 302 9.56 -8.04 23.51
CA GLU A 302 8.98 -8.38 22.21
C GLU A 302 7.76 -9.32 22.32
N LYS A 303 7.55 -9.95 23.47
CA LYS A 303 6.38 -10.81 23.74
C LYS A 303 5.19 -10.00 24.24
N TYR A 304 4.01 -10.27 23.70
CA TYR A 304 2.78 -9.71 24.24
C TYR A 304 2.29 -10.55 25.44
N THR A 305 2.60 -10.12 26.66
CA THR A 305 1.98 -10.69 27.87
C THR A 305 0.52 -10.25 27.96
N VAL A 306 -0.41 -11.19 27.88
CA VAL A 306 -1.86 -10.99 27.97
C VAL A 306 -2.23 -10.35 29.30
N LYS A 307 -2.94 -9.21 29.27
CA LYS A 307 -3.31 -8.42 30.44
C LYS A 307 -4.77 -8.65 30.82
N ARG A 308 -5.15 -8.26 32.04
CA ARG A 308 -6.53 -8.42 32.54
C ARG A 308 -7.51 -7.62 31.69
N GLY A 309 -8.36 -8.32 30.95
CA GLY A 309 -9.37 -7.74 30.06
C GLY A 309 -9.04 -7.83 28.56
N ASP A 310 -7.88 -8.37 28.19
CA ASP A 310 -7.55 -8.68 26.80
C ASP A 310 -8.33 -9.90 26.27
N SER A 311 -8.33 -10.05 24.94
CA SER A 311 -8.77 -11.24 24.22
C SER A 311 -7.97 -11.32 22.92
N LEU A 312 -7.89 -12.50 22.28
CA LEU A 312 -7.14 -12.61 21.01
C LEU A 312 -7.64 -11.64 19.94
N ASP A 313 -8.93 -11.30 19.90
CA ASP A 313 -9.49 -10.28 19.02
C ASP A 313 -8.97 -8.86 19.31
N LYS A 314 -8.88 -8.47 20.59
CA LYS A 314 -8.30 -7.16 21.00
C LYS A 314 -6.81 -7.10 20.70
N ILE A 315 -6.08 -8.17 21.03
CA ILE A 315 -4.63 -8.28 20.82
C ILE A 315 -4.33 -8.28 19.32
N ALA A 316 -5.13 -9.01 18.52
CA ALA A 316 -5.06 -8.98 17.07
C ALA A 316 -5.24 -7.56 16.54
N LYS A 317 -6.37 -6.90 16.85
CA LYS A 317 -6.67 -5.54 16.39
C LYS A 317 -5.62 -4.51 16.81
N ALA A 318 -5.18 -4.52 18.07
CA ALA A 318 -4.17 -3.58 18.56
C ALA A 318 -2.82 -3.75 17.85
N ASN A 319 -2.45 -4.98 17.50
CA ASN A 319 -1.25 -5.30 16.72
C ASN A 319 -1.53 -5.43 15.19
N ASN A 320 -2.70 -4.96 14.74
CA ASN A 320 -3.24 -5.03 13.38
C ASN A 320 -3.36 -6.46 12.77
N SER A 321 -3.10 -7.52 13.54
CA SER A 321 -3.16 -8.93 13.13
C SER A 321 -4.60 -9.45 12.98
N SER A 322 -4.75 -10.67 12.48
CA SER A 322 -5.95 -11.48 12.66
C SER A 322 -5.82 -12.40 13.87
N VAL A 323 -6.95 -12.90 14.36
CA VAL A 323 -7.05 -13.83 15.49
C VAL A 323 -6.44 -15.18 15.12
N GLU A 324 -6.74 -15.67 13.92
CA GLU A 324 -6.31 -16.95 13.37
C GLU A 324 -4.79 -16.98 13.18
N ALA A 325 -4.19 -15.84 12.79
CA ALA A 325 -2.75 -15.73 12.62
C ALA A 325 -2.00 -15.82 13.96
N ILE A 326 -2.47 -15.11 15.01
CA ILE A 326 -1.88 -15.25 16.36
C ILE A 326 -2.14 -16.65 16.92
N ALA A 327 -3.37 -17.17 16.77
CA ALA A 327 -3.73 -18.48 17.30
C ALA A 327 -2.89 -19.61 16.65
N LYS A 328 -2.67 -19.54 15.33
CA LYS A 328 -1.79 -20.48 14.62
C LYS A 328 -0.35 -20.40 15.14
N GLU A 329 0.22 -19.20 15.24
CA GLU A 329 1.62 -19.00 15.67
C GLU A 329 1.87 -19.52 17.10
N ASN A 330 0.86 -19.40 17.98
CA ASN A 330 0.93 -19.85 19.38
C ASN A 330 0.30 -21.23 19.63
N SER A 331 -0.05 -21.98 18.58
CA SER A 331 -0.75 -23.29 18.69
C SER A 331 -2.04 -23.30 19.53
N ILE A 332 -2.74 -22.16 19.59
CA ILE A 332 -3.96 -21.98 20.39
C ILE A 332 -5.15 -22.63 19.67
N LYS A 333 -5.69 -23.69 20.26
CA LYS A 333 -6.80 -24.49 19.70
C LYS A 333 -8.18 -23.84 19.88
N ASP A 334 -8.37 -23.03 20.93
CA ASP A 334 -9.59 -22.28 21.19
C ASP A 334 -9.27 -20.78 21.23
N ILE A 335 -9.66 -20.08 20.16
CA ILE A 335 -9.38 -18.66 19.97
C ILE A 335 -10.06 -17.73 20.99
N ASN A 336 -10.94 -18.27 21.83
CA ASN A 336 -11.62 -17.53 22.90
C ASN A 336 -10.90 -17.69 24.25
N LYS A 337 -9.90 -18.57 24.36
CA LYS A 337 -9.18 -18.87 25.60
C LYS A 337 -7.71 -18.44 25.50
N VAL A 338 -7.44 -17.24 26.00
CA VAL A 338 -6.09 -16.80 26.42
C VAL A 338 -6.12 -16.41 27.89
N LEU A 339 -5.06 -16.77 28.63
CA LEU A 339 -4.95 -16.55 30.06
C LEU A 339 -4.19 -15.27 30.37
N VAL A 340 -4.59 -14.55 31.42
CA VAL A 340 -3.81 -13.39 31.90
C VAL A 340 -2.43 -13.88 32.37
N GLY A 341 -1.36 -13.21 31.92
CA GLY A 341 0.03 -13.65 32.12
C GLY A 341 0.57 -14.58 31.03
N GLN A 342 -0.27 -15.09 30.12
CA GLN A 342 0.19 -15.85 28.95
C GLN A 342 1.02 -14.93 28.03
N GLU A 343 2.19 -15.39 27.60
CA GLU A 343 2.98 -14.73 26.57
C GLU A 343 2.49 -15.15 25.17
N LEU A 344 2.36 -14.21 24.25
CA LEU A 344 2.01 -14.47 22.86
C LEU A 344 3.09 -13.95 21.89
N VAL A 345 3.50 -14.83 20.98
CA VAL A 345 4.26 -14.51 19.76
C VAL A 345 3.29 -13.87 18.75
N LEU A 346 3.61 -12.68 18.25
CA LEU A 346 2.80 -12.02 17.23
C LEU A 346 3.33 -12.37 15.84
N PRO A 347 2.47 -12.73 14.87
CA PRO A 347 2.90 -13.16 13.54
C PRO A 347 3.61 -12.01 12.81
N ALA A 348 4.71 -12.33 12.14
CA ALA A 348 5.57 -11.35 11.49
C ALA A 348 4.81 -10.47 10.48
N ARG A 349 5.05 -9.16 10.52
CA ARG A 349 4.39 -8.15 9.70
C ARG A 349 5.38 -7.31 8.91
N PRO A 350 4.99 -6.76 7.74
CA PRO A 350 5.77 -5.73 7.07
C PRO A 350 6.01 -4.55 7.99
N VAL A 351 7.28 -4.25 8.21
CA VAL A 351 7.70 -3.16 9.09
C VAL A 351 7.57 -1.82 8.39
N SER A 352 6.69 -0.99 8.95
CA SER A 352 6.23 0.28 8.38
C SER A 352 7.32 1.35 8.29
N ARG A 353 7.26 2.18 7.23
CA ARG A 353 8.10 3.40 7.08
C ARG A 353 7.85 4.46 8.16
N LYS A 354 6.69 4.42 8.83
CA LYS A 354 6.44 5.15 10.10
C LYS A 354 6.64 4.17 11.26
N PRO A 355 7.54 4.44 12.21
CA PRO A 355 7.78 3.55 13.35
C PRO A 355 6.56 3.33 14.25
N ASP A 356 6.51 2.15 14.87
CA ASP A 356 5.53 1.78 15.90
C ASP A 356 5.54 2.78 17.07
N GLN A 357 4.36 3.16 17.55
CA GLN A 357 4.19 4.16 18.63
C GLN A 357 4.88 3.72 19.94
N SER A 358 4.95 2.42 20.22
CA SER A 358 5.69 1.89 21.38
C SER A 358 7.17 2.20 21.28
N LEU A 359 7.83 1.93 20.15
CA LEU A 359 9.25 2.29 19.95
C LEU A 359 9.48 3.80 20.10
N ILE A 360 8.55 4.64 19.65
CA ILE A 360 8.65 6.09 19.82
C ILE A 360 8.58 6.47 21.31
N ALA A 361 7.64 5.90 22.07
CA ALA A 361 7.53 6.11 23.51
C ALA A 361 8.74 5.58 24.29
N ASP A 362 9.20 4.35 23.97
CA ASP A 362 10.40 3.72 24.51
C ASP A 362 11.60 4.68 24.35
N VAL A 363 11.78 5.24 23.15
CA VAL A 363 12.91 6.13 22.81
C VAL A 363 12.80 7.50 23.46
N LEU A 364 11.62 8.12 23.52
CA LEU A 364 11.43 9.40 24.22
C LEU A 364 11.70 9.27 25.73
N CYS A 365 11.13 8.24 26.37
CA CYS A 365 11.39 7.89 27.76
C CYS A 365 12.89 7.63 27.99
N ALA A 366 13.52 6.83 27.13
CA ALA A 366 14.95 6.55 27.21
C ALA A 366 15.83 7.79 27.00
N LEU A 367 15.38 8.81 26.25
CA LEU A 367 16.04 10.10 26.09
C LEU A 367 15.87 11.05 27.29
N GLY A 368 14.97 10.73 28.23
CA GLY A 368 14.63 11.57 29.39
C GLY A 368 13.54 12.61 29.11
N LEU A 369 12.65 12.32 28.15
CA LEU A 369 11.56 13.18 27.70
C LEU A 369 10.20 12.55 28.05
N ASP A 370 9.19 13.38 28.28
CA ASP A 370 7.81 12.90 28.45
C ASP A 370 7.19 12.60 27.07
N TYR A 371 6.30 11.62 26.99
CA TYR A 371 5.45 11.42 25.82
C TYR A 371 4.46 12.60 25.62
N ALA A 372 4.19 13.36 26.68
CA ALA A 372 3.43 14.62 26.64
C ALA A 372 4.22 15.83 26.10
N ASP A 373 5.53 15.73 25.83
CA ASP A 373 6.25 16.72 25.03
C ASP A 373 5.81 16.58 23.54
N GLU A 374 4.60 17.03 23.19
CA GLU A 374 3.96 16.89 21.86
C GLU A 374 4.78 17.46 20.67
N HIS A 375 5.88 18.16 20.95
CA HIS A 375 6.77 18.77 19.97
C HIS A 375 8.22 18.24 20.07
N ALA A 376 8.47 17.12 20.76
CA ALA A 376 9.80 16.53 20.89
C ALA A 376 10.41 16.06 19.56
N LEU A 377 9.59 15.46 18.67
CA LEU A 377 9.99 14.94 17.37
C LEU A 377 9.35 15.75 16.24
N GLU A 378 10.17 16.43 15.41
CA GLU A 378 9.70 17.12 14.20
C GLU A 378 9.53 16.16 13.02
N TYR A 379 10.24 15.03 13.02
CA TYR A 379 10.18 13.99 12.00
C TYR A 379 10.59 12.65 12.61
N VAL A 380 9.96 11.55 12.21
CA VAL A 380 10.44 10.19 12.55
C VAL A 380 10.11 9.19 11.44
N ARG A 381 11.10 8.45 10.93
CA ARG A 381 10.91 7.41 9.90
C ARG A 381 11.88 6.23 10.02
N SER A 382 11.40 5.10 9.50
CA SER A 382 12.14 3.86 9.28
C SER A 382 12.80 3.84 7.90
N HIS A 383 14.10 3.58 7.88
CA HIS A 383 14.96 3.57 6.69
C HIS A 383 15.65 2.21 6.55
N VAL A 384 15.67 1.65 5.33
CA VAL A 384 16.41 0.42 5.05
C VAL A 384 17.80 0.76 4.52
N VAL A 385 18.80 0.24 5.23
CA VAL A 385 20.22 0.34 4.93
C VAL A 385 20.52 -0.48 3.67
N GLN A 386 21.12 0.15 2.67
CA GLN A 386 21.38 -0.47 1.38
C GLN A 386 22.88 -0.82 1.23
N PRO A 387 23.24 -1.85 0.46
CA PRO A 387 24.63 -2.23 0.23
C PRO A 387 25.46 -1.12 -0.42
N LYS A 388 26.76 -1.11 -0.13
CA LYS A 388 27.71 -0.13 -0.71
C LYS A 388 27.70 -0.19 -2.24
N GLY A 389 27.50 0.96 -2.88
CA GLY A 389 27.45 1.11 -4.34
C GLY A 389 26.03 1.22 -4.94
N GLY A 390 25.00 1.26 -4.08
CA GLY A 390 23.62 1.56 -4.47
C GLY A 390 23.40 3.03 -4.88
N VAL A 391 22.14 3.40 -5.10
CA VAL A 391 21.71 4.73 -5.56
C VAL A 391 21.00 5.50 -4.45
N VAL A 392 20.23 4.82 -3.58
CA VAL A 392 19.58 5.43 -2.40
C VAL A 392 20.60 5.92 -1.37
N GLN A 393 21.75 5.25 -1.29
CA GLN A 393 22.85 5.52 -0.34
C GLN A 393 24.18 5.71 -1.08
N ALA A 394 24.17 6.59 -2.08
CA ALA A 394 25.37 7.02 -2.77
C ALA A 394 26.40 7.56 -1.76
N ASN A 395 27.66 7.10 -1.86
CA ASN A 395 28.75 7.46 -0.96
C ASN A 395 28.43 7.32 0.55
N ALA A 396 27.57 6.35 0.93
CA ALA A 396 27.10 6.13 2.30
C ALA A 396 26.27 7.28 2.91
N ILE A 397 25.70 8.17 2.08
CA ILE A 397 24.83 9.27 2.51
C ILE A 397 23.38 8.97 2.08
N ALA A 398 22.46 9.02 3.04
CA ALA A 398 21.01 9.00 2.79
C ALA A 398 20.44 10.44 2.92
N PRO A 399 19.97 11.06 1.83
CA PRO A 399 19.40 12.40 1.89
C PRO A 399 18.01 12.41 2.54
N ILE A 400 17.75 13.38 3.40
CA ILE A 400 16.47 13.63 4.06
C ILE A 400 16.09 15.10 3.80
N THR A 401 14.91 15.31 3.21
CA THR A 401 14.35 16.64 2.98
C THR A 401 13.20 16.87 3.93
N ALA A 402 13.24 17.94 4.74
CA ALA A 402 12.09 18.33 5.55
C ALA A 402 10.92 18.76 4.64
N LEU A 403 9.69 18.46 5.04
CA LEU A 403 8.49 18.92 4.34
C LEU A 403 8.27 20.42 4.63
N LYS A 404 7.74 21.19 3.66
CA LYS A 404 7.31 22.57 3.94
C LYS A 404 6.22 22.54 5.02
N LYS A 405 6.46 23.18 6.16
CA LYS A 405 5.43 23.40 7.19
C LYS A 405 4.30 24.19 6.54
N THR A 406 3.14 23.58 6.37
CA THR A 406 1.95 24.24 5.86
C THR A 406 1.49 25.28 6.88
N VAL A 407 1.78 26.55 6.59
CA VAL A 407 1.33 27.67 7.41
C VAL A 407 -0.19 27.71 7.33
N LYS A 408 -0.86 27.27 8.41
CA LYS A 408 -2.29 27.59 8.59
C LYS A 408 -2.43 29.11 8.64
N PRO A 409 -3.37 29.71 7.90
CA PRO A 409 -3.71 31.13 8.09
C PRO A 409 -3.98 31.40 9.57
N ALA A 410 -3.47 32.50 10.10
CA ALA A 410 -3.67 32.85 11.50
C ALA A 410 -5.17 33.04 11.77
N THR A 411 -5.72 32.25 12.70
CA THR A 411 -7.13 32.38 13.10
C THR A 411 -7.36 33.79 13.63
N PRO A 412 -8.36 34.55 13.13
CA PRO A 412 -8.70 35.85 13.71
C PRO A 412 -8.99 35.71 15.21
N LYS A 413 -8.51 36.64 16.03
CA LYS A 413 -8.88 36.71 17.45
C LYS A 413 -10.40 36.80 17.56
N PRO A 414 -11.07 35.96 18.36
CA PRO A 414 -12.50 36.13 18.61
C PRO A 414 -12.77 37.50 19.23
N GLN A 415 -13.72 38.25 18.65
CA GLN A 415 -14.32 39.38 19.35
C GLN A 415 -15.18 38.86 20.52
N PRO A 416 -15.32 39.62 21.61
CA PRO A 416 -16.25 39.27 22.68
C PRO A 416 -17.68 39.20 22.12
N LYS A 417 -18.44 38.17 22.51
CA LYS A 417 -19.90 38.15 22.33
C LYS A 417 -20.58 38.30 23.68
N GLU A 418 -21.66 39.07 23.67
CA GLU A 418 -22.40 39.48 24.86
C GLU A 418 -23.22 38.35 25.47
N THR A 419 -23.51 38.50 26.76
CA THR A 419 -24.22 37.52 27.57
C THR A 419 -25.73 37.63 27.41
N GLN A 420 -26.43 36.50 27.19
CA GLN A 420 -27.84 36.35 27.58
C GLN A 420 -28.07 35.02 28.30
N THR A 421 -29.05 34.99 29.20
CA THR A 421 -29.27 33.93 30.20
C THR A 421 -30.74 33.54 30.34
N SER A 422 -31.05 32.25 30.51
CA SER A 422 -32.34 31.78 31.01
C SER A 422 -32.24 30.43 31.76
N LYS A 423 -33.33 30.02 32.43
CA LYS A 423 -33.46 28.97 33.49
C LYS A 423 -34.82 28.26 33.30
N GLU A 424 -35.15 27.05 33.76
CA GLU A 424 -34.49 25.92 34.49
C GLU A 424 -35.41 24.67 34.29
N LYS A 425 -35.40 23.47 34.93
CA LYS A 425 -34.75 22.77 36.08
C LYS A 425 -34.70 21.22 35.70
N PRO A 426 -34.45 20.19 36.55
CA PRO A 426 -33.56 19.08 36.12
C PRO A 426 -33.95 17.59 36.45
N ILE A 427 -33.10 16.65 35.98
CA ILE A 427 -32.94 15.20 36.32
C ILE A 427 -34.15 14.25 36.03
N PRO A 428 -34.00 12.89 35.91
CA PRO A 428 -33.01 11.95 36.51
C PRO A 428 -31.76 11.61 35.69
N LYS A 429 -30.78 10.96 36.36
CA LYS A 429 -29.53 10.44 35.78
C LYS A 429 -29.73 8.99 35.29
N VAL A 430 -29.11 8.65 34.16
CA VAL A 430 -28.72 7.27 33.81
C VAL A 430 -27.21 7.27 33.52
N VAL A 431 -26.51 6.20 33.90
CA VAL A 431 -25.04 6.12 33.85
C VAL A 431 -24.54 6.17 32.40
N PRO A 432 -23.62 7.10 32.04
CA PRO A 432 -23.09 7.14 30.68
C PRO A 432 -22.05 6.02 30.47
N VAL A 433 -22.22 5.25 29.39
CA VAL A 433 -21.12 4.49 28.80
C VAL A 433 -20.06 5.50 28.33
N ILE A 434 -18.78 5.20 28.61
CA ILE A 434 -17.67 6.10 28.31
C ILE A 434 -17.61 6.36 26.79
N ARG A 435 -17.94 7.59 26.39
CA ARG A 435 -17.78 8.06 25.01
C ARG A 435 -16.32 8.41 24.77
N THR A 436 -15.73 7.89 23.70
CA THR A 436 -14.43 8.34 23.20
C THR A 436 -14.62 9.64 22.42
N ASN A 437 -14.00 10.74 22.86
CA ASN A 437 -14.05 12.05 22.20
C ASN A 437 -13.20 12.10 20.91
N GLY A 438 -13.53 11.25 19.94
CA GLY A 438 -13.11 11.40 18.55
C GLY A 438 -14.24 12.06 17.76
N LYS A 439 -14.04 13.30 17.31
CA LYS A 439 -14.93 13.92 16.32
C LYS A 439 -14.79 13.14 15.01
N VAL A 440 -15.90 12.79 14.35
CA VAL A 440 -15.85 12.08 13.05
C VAL A 440 -15.01 12.84 12.03
N VAL A 441 -14.25 12.09 11.23
CA VAL A 441 -13.59 12.61 10.04
C VAL A 441 -14.42 12.23 8.81
N VAL A 442 -15.08 13.22 8.19
CA VAL A 442 -15.63 13.09 6.84
C VAL A 442 -14.50 13.36 5.84
N GLU A 443 -14.11 12.36 5.06
CA GLU A 443 -13.04 12.45 4.07
C GLU A 443 -13.62 12.28 2.66
N ILE A 444 -13.33 13.22 1.76
CA ILE A 444 -13.58 13.05 0.32
C ILE A 444 -12.34 12.40 -0.29
N LEU A 445 -12.52 11.25 -0.97
CA LEU A 445 -11.39 10.57 -1.60
C LEU A 445 -10.87 11.32 -2.85
N PRO A 446 -9.55 11.21 -3.18
CA PRO A 446 -8.97 11.92 -4.32
C PRO A 446 -9.59 11.61 -5.69
N ASP A 447 -10.23 10.44 -5.85
CA ASP A 447 -10.89 10.02 -7.09
C ASP A 447 -12.29 10.68 -7.30
N VAL A 448 -12.81 11.39 -6.29
CA VAL A 448 -14.07 12.13 -6.40
C VAL A 448 -13.86 13.36 -7.28
N LEU A 449 -14.56 13.40 -8.41
CA LEU A 449 -14.52 14.55 -9.31
C LEU A 449 -15.36 15.71 -8.75
N LYS A 450 -14.82 16.92 -8.89
CA LYS A 450 -15.38 18.17 -8.37
C LYS A 450 -15.76 18.13 -6.87
N PRO A 451 -14.80 17.79 -5.97
CA PRO A 451 -15.04 17.71 -4.53
C PRO A 451 -15.49 19.05 -3.92
N GLU A 452 -15.16 20.18 -4.56
CA GLU A 452 -15.60 21.52 -4.21
C GLU A 452 -17.12 21.75 -4.35
N LEU A 453 -17.82 20.89 -5.10
CA LEU A 453 -19.27 20.95 -5.26
C LEU A 453 -20.05 20.14 -4.22
N ILE A 454 -19.35 19.39 -3.35
CA ILE A 454 -19.93 18.75 -2.18
C ILE A 454 -20.01 19.81 -1.08
N SER A 455 -21.22 20.12 -0.62
CA SER A 455 -21.46 21.27 0.25
C SER A 455 -21.05 21.03 1.71
N GLU A 456 -20.92 22.11 2.48
CA GLU A 456 -20.79 22.04 3.93
C GLU A 456 -22.06 21.52 4.62
N HIS A 457 -23.25 21.65 4.01
CA HIS A 457 -24.48 21.04 4.52
C HIS A 457 -24.38 19.51 4.46
N THR A 458 -23.98 18.97 3.31
CA THR A 458 -23.76 17.53 3.11
C THR A 458 -22.66 16.98 4.03
N LYS A 459 -21.54 17.71 4.19
CA LYS A 459 -20.47 17.31 5.13
C LYS A 459 -20.95 17.34 6.59
N SER A 460 -21.73 18.35 6.97
CA SER A 460 -22.29 18.48 8.34
C SER A 460 -23.32 17.40 8.66
N LEU A 461 -24.16 17.00 7.69
CA LEU A 461 -25.11 15.89 7.86
C LEU A 461 -24.37 14.56 8.06
N LEU A 462 -23.31 14.30 7.29
CA LEU A 462 -22.46 13.11 7.48
C LEU A 462 -21.71 13.16 8.82
N GLN A 463 -21.18 14.32 9.22
CA GLN A 463 -20.56 14.54 10.52
C GLN A 463 -21.53 14.15 11.65
N GLN A 464 -22.77 14.65 11.61
CA GLN A 464 -23.81 14.34 12.59
C GLN A 464 -24.16 12.85 12.61
N ILE A 465 -24.38 12.21 11.45
CA ILE A 465 -24.63 10.76 11.35
C ILE A 465 -23.47 9.99 12.01
N GLY A 466 -22.24 10.42 11.76
CA GLY A 466 -21.04 9.82 12.28
C GLY A 466 -20.91 9.91 13.81
N ASP A 467 -21.03 11.13 14.34
CA ASP A 467 -20.91 11.43 15.77
C ASP A 467 -22.08 10.80 16.59
N GLU A 468 -23.30 10.75 16.04
CA GLU A 468 -24.43 10.05 16.69
C GLU A 468 -24.25 8.53 16.76
N LEU A 469 -23.67 7.91 15.72
CA LEU A 469 -23.51 6.46 15.63
C LEU A 469 -22.20 5.93 16.24
N GLY A 470 -21.31 6.80 16.70
CA GLY A 470 -19.98 6.40 17.19
C GLY A 470 -19.08 5.82 16.08
N ILE A 471 -19.28 6.25 14.84
CA ILE A 471 -18.37 5.99 13.73
C ILE A 471 -17.14 6.89 13.93
N ASN A 472 -15.96 6.51 13.42
CA ASN A 472 -14.76 7.36 13.50
C ASN A 472 -14.42 8.07 12.17
N LYS A 473 -14.81 7.48 11.04
CA LYS A 473 -14.51 8.02 9.70
C LYS A 473 -15.59 7.66 8.68
N LEU A 474 -15.94 8.62 7.82
CA LEU A 474 -16.85 8.42 6.69
C LEU A 474 -16.15 8.88 5.40
N ASN A 475 -15.93 7.94 4.49
CA ASN A 475 -15.24 8.21 3.22
C ASN A 475 -16.24 8.36 2.08
N ILE A 476 -16.32 9.56 1.48
CA ILE A 476 -17.06 9.79 0.24
C ILE A 476 -16.23 9.26 -0.93
N THR A 477 -16.78 8.30 -1.68
CA THR A 477 -16.12 7.61 -2.81
C THR A 477 -16.59 8.10 -4.18
N SER A 478 -17.78 8.70 -4.26
CA SER A 478 -18.32 9.33 -5.47
C SER A 478 -19.01 10.64 -5.13
N GLY A 479 -18.96 11.59 -6.08
CA GLY A 479 -19.72 12.84 -6.06
C GLY A 479 -20.36 13.08 -7.44
N LEU A 480 -20.24 14.29 -7.98
CA LEU A 480 -20.63 14.61 -9.34
C LEU A 480 -19.74 13.88 -10.36
N ARG A 481 -20.35 13.30 -11.41
CA ARG A 481 -19.64 12.71 -12.55
C ARG A 481 -19.95 13.50 -13.82
N PRO A 482 -19.02 14.29 -14.37
CA PRO A 482 -19.24 15.05 -15.61
C PRO A 482 -19.57 14.14 -16.82
N PRO A 483 -20.37 14.61 -17.80
CA PRO A 483 -20.74 13.86 -19.00
C PRO A 483 -19.55 13.17 -19.69
N LYS A 484 -18.44 13.86 -19.95
CA LYS A 484 -17.17 13.28 -20.46
C LYS A 484 -16.73 12.01 -19.77
N ARG A 485 -16.79 11.99 -18.43
CA ARG A 485 -16.37 10.85 -17.62
C ARG A 485 -17.39 9.73 -17.71
N GLN A 486 -18.68 10.03 -17.73
CA GLN A 486 -19.73 9.02 -17.90
C GLN A 486 -19.66 8.38 -19.30
N ALA A 487 -19.44 9.16 -20.36
CA ALA A 487 -19.17 8.67 -21.72
C ALA A 487 -17.94 7.75 -21.74
N SER A 488 -16.85 8.16 -21.09
CA SER A 488 -15.61 7.37 -21.00
C SER A 488 -15.82 6.03 -20.27
N THR A 489 -16.51 6.06 -19.12
CA THR A 489 -16.85 4.85 -18.36
C THR A 489 -17.75 3.90 -19.14
N MET A 490 -18.71 4.41 -19.92
CA MET A 490 -19.56 3.59 -20.79
C MET A 490 -18.76 2.99 -21.95
N TYR A 491 -17.92 3.78 -22.64
CA TYR A 491 -17.05 3.29 -23.73
C TYR A 491 -16.15 2.14 -23.25
N ASP A 492 -15.44 2.34 -22.14
CA ASP A 492 -14.49 1.36 -21.63
C ASP A 492 -15.21 0.09 -21.11
N ASN A 493 -16.40 0.23 -20.51
CA ASN A 493 -17.25 -0.93 -20.17
C ASN A 493 -17.73 -1.69 -21.42
N ILE A 494 -18.16 -1.01 -22.50
CA ILE A 494 -18.60 -1.68 -23.74
C ILE A 494 -17.42 -2.45 -24.36
N LYS A 495 -16.21 -1.88 -24.36
CA LYS A 495 -14.99 -2.59 -24.81
C LYS A 495 -14.63 -3.79 -23.91
N GLN A 496 -14.89 -3.71 -22.61
CA GLN A 496 -14.56 -4.79 -21.66
C GLN A 496 -15.60 -5.93 -21.61
N LYS A 497 -16.90 -5.61 -21.76
CA LYS A 497 -18.02 -6.52 -21.45
C LYS A 497 -18.96 -6.77 -22.63
N GLY A 498 -18.76 -6.08 -23.75
CA GLY A 498 -19.62 -6.14 -24.92
C GLY A 498 -20.89 -5.29 -24.80
N VAL A 499 -21.55 -5.10 -25.95
CA VAL A 499 -22.73 -4.25 -26.09
C VAL A 499 -23.93 -4.79 -25.31
N ALA A 500 -24.21 -6.10 -25.42
CA ALA A 500 -25.35 -6.75 -24.75
C ALA A 500 -25.31 -6.54 -23.22
N SER A 501 -24.19 -6.85 -22.58
CA SER A 501 -23.99 -6.65 -21.14
C SER A 501 -24.09 -5.19 -20.67
N GLN A 502 -24.12 -4.21 -21.57
CA GLN A 502 -24.41 -2.81 -21.25
C GLN A 502 -25.88 -2.45 -21.46
N LYS A 503 -26.55 -3.03 -22.46
CA LYS A 503 -28.00 -2.94 -22.57
C LYS A 503 -28.72 -3.60 -21.40
N ASP A 504 -28.23 -4.77 -20.96
CA ASP A 504 -28.73 -5.48 -19.77
C ASP A 504 -28.52 -4.70 -18.45
N MET A 505 -27.71 -3.63 -18.46
CA MET A 505 -27.31 -2.86 -17.28
C MET A 505 -27.95 -1.46 -17.22
N TYR A 506 -28.39 -0.90 -18.35
CA TYR A 506 -28.90 0.46 -18.45
C TYR A 506 -30.40 0.50 -18.75
N ALA A 507 -31.06 1.59 -18.32
CA ALA A 507 -32.37 1.94 -18.84
C ALA A 507 -32.25 2.54 -20.25
N ALA A 508 -33.39 2.78 -20.93
CA ALA A 508 -33.46 3.33 -22.29
C ALA A 508 -32.57 4.59 -22.53
N THR A 509 -32.34 5.41 -21.50
CA THR A 509 -31.45 6.58 -21.56
C THR A 509 -29.97 6.22 -21.74
N GLY A 510 -29.49 5.14 -21.10
CA GLY A 510 -28.14 4.63 -21.34
C GLY A 510 -28.05 3.83 -22.64
N ASP A 511 -29.14 3.18 -23.04
CA ASP A 511 -29.25 2.45 -24.30
C ASP A 511 -29.07 3.35 -25.53
N ALA A 512 -29.56 4.60 -25.46
CA ALA A 512 -29.28 5.64 -26.46
C ALA A 512 -27.76 5.88 -26.63
N ILE A 513 -27.01 6.01 -25.53
CA ILE A 513 -25.55 6.21 -25.55
C ILE A 513 -24.82 4.97 -26.11
N VAL A 514 -25.29 3.77 -25.75
CA VAL A 514 -24.77 2.51 -26.30
C VAL A 514 -25.03 2.43 -27.81
N ASN A 515 -26.19 2.88 -28.29
CA ASN A 515 -26.51 2.94 -29.72
C ASN A 515 -25.64 3.96 -30.47
N VAL A 516 -25.29 5.10 -29.84
CA VAL A 516 -24.30 6.05 -30.41
C VAL A 516 -22.94 5.37 -30.57
N TYR A 517 -22.44 4.66 -29.54
CA TYR A 517 -21.21 3.86 -29.66
C TYR A 517 -21.31 2.84 -30.81
N VAL A 518 -22.39 2.06 -30.88
CA VAL A 518 -22.55 1.00 -31.89
C VAL A 518 -22.50 1.59 -33.31
N ARG A 519 -23.29 2.64 -33.57
CA ARG A 519 -23.37 3.30 -34.87
C ARG A 519 -22.02 3.87 -35.31
N LEU A 520 -21.30 4.56 -34.42
CA LEU A 520 -20.06 5.25 -34.78
C LEU A 520 -18.84 4.30 -34.82
N ASN A 521 -18.83 3.25 -34.00
CA ASN A 521 -17.82 2.18 -34.10
C ASN A 521 -18.03 1.34 -35.38
N ALA A 522 -19.26 1.13 -35.83
CA ALA A 522 -19.54 0.48 -37.12
C ALA A 522 -19.12 1.37 -38.31
N ALA A 523 -19.23 2.69 -38.18
CA ALA A 523 -18.75 3.67 -39.15
C ALA A 523 -17.22 3.94 -39.09
N GLY A 524 -16.47 3.19 -38.29
CA GLY A 524 -15.00 3.28 -38.23
C GLY A 524 -14.42 4.54 -37.55
N MET A 525 -15.24 5.34 -36.85
CA MET A 525 -14.78 6.59 -36.23
C MET A 525 -13.79 6.36 -35.08
N SER A 526 -12.95 7.35 -34.79
CA SER A 526 -11.93 7.26 -33.74
C SER A 526 -12.54 7.25 -32.33
N LYS A 527 -11.76 6.78 -31.33
CA LYS A 527 -12.17 6.85 -29.92
C LYS A 527 -12.50 8.28 -29.47
N GLY A 528 -11.83 9.30 -30.01
CA GLY A 528 -12.10 10.70 -29.68
C GLY A 528 -13.49 11.15 -30.13
N GLU A 529 -13.83 10.89 -31.40
CA GLU A 529 -15.12 11.26 -31.98
C GLU A 529 -16.28 10.48 -31.36
N ILE A 530 -16.10 9.17 -31.14
CA ILE A 530 -17.11 8.34 -30.46
C ILE A 530 -17.37 8.88 -29.04
N LEU A 531 -16.32 9.22 -28.28
CA LEU A 531 -16.48 9.78 -26.93
C LEU A 531 -17.15 11.16 -26.93
N ALA A 532 -16.81 12.03 -27.90
CA ALA A 532 -17.44 13.35 -28.03
C ALA A 532 -18.94 13.24 -28.35
N ALA A 533 -19.32 12.32 -29.25
CA ALA A 533 -20.72 12.07 -29.57
C ALA A 533 -21.50 11.43 -28.41
N MET A 534 -20.88 10.48 -27.67
CA MET A 534 -21.46 9.92 -26.45
C MET A 534 -21.63 10.97 -25.35
N GLU A 535 -20.69 11.91 -25.22
CA GLU A 535 -20.80 13.06 -24.29
C GLU A 535 -21.94 14.01 -24.70
N ALA A 536 -22.05 14.37 -25.99
CA ALA A 536 -23.11 15.22 -26.50
C ALA A 536 -24.51 14.63 -26.30
N GLU A 537 -24.69 13.32 -26.52
CA GLU A 537 -25.96 12.63 -26.28
C GLU A 537 -26.32 12.61 -24.78
N ILE A 538 -25.34 12.39 -23.88
CA ILE A 538 -25.55 12.48 -22.42
C ILE A 538 -26.01 13.89 -22.02
N ILE A 539 -25.43 14.93 -22.62
CA ILE A 539 -25.83 16.33 -22.38
C ILE A 539 -27.27 16.56 -22.86
N SER A 540 -27.60 16.17 -24.10
CA SER A 540 -28.94 16.38 -24.66
C SER A 540 -30.04 15.61 -23.92
N LEU A 541 -29.74 14.43 -23.37
CA LEU A 541 -30.66 13.74 -22.47
C LEU A 541 -30.80 14.47 -21.13
N SER A 542 -29.71 14.97 -20.54
CA SER A 542 -29.74 15.73 -19.29
C SER A 542 -30.53 17.04 -19.39
N GLU A 543 -30.51 17.71 -20.55
CA GLU A 543 -31.32 18.90 -20.86
C GLU A 543 -32.83 18.57 -20.89
N LYS A 544 -33.18 17.39 -21.40
CA LYS A 544 -34.55 16.83 -21.40
C LYS A 544 -34.95 16.24 -20.03
N GLY A 545 -34.13 16.43 -18.99
CA GLY A 545 -34.34 15.87 -17.64
C GLY A 545 -34.04 14.37 -17.50
N LEU A 546 -33.59 13.72 -18.56
CA LEU A 546 -33.37 12.27 -18.64
C LEU A 546 -31.95 11.90 -18.16
N ARG A 547 -31.84 11.34 -16.96
CA ARG A 547 -30.54 10.93 -16.38
C ARG A 547 -30.05 9.60 -16.97
N VAL A 548 -28.77 9.56 -17.35
CA VAL A 548 -28.05 8.33 -17.79
C VAL A 548 -27.38 7.61 -16.60
N SER A 549 -27.04 8.34 -15.54
CA SER A 549 -26.55 7.80 -14.28
C SER A 549 -26.92 8.73 -13.13
N LYS A 550 -27.09 8.21 -11.92
CA LYS A 550 -27.47 9.00 -10.73
C LYS A 550 -26.50 10.15 -10.46
N HIS A 551 -25.20 9.93 -10.70
CA HIS A 551 -24.13 10.92 -10.52
C HIS A 551 -23.93 11.84 -11.74
N CYS A 552 -24.59 11.58 -12.86
CA CYS A 552 -24.38 12.31 -14.12
C CYS A 552 -25.53 13.29 -14.34
N VAL A 553 -25.33 14.52 -13.85
CA VAL A 553 -26.25 15.66 -13.92
C VAL A 553 -25.45 16.94 -14.20
N SER A 554 -26.12 18.07 -14.46
CA SER A 554 -25.45 19.38 -14.52
C SER A 554 -25.00 19.85 -13.12
N GLU A 555 -24.01 20.74 -13.04
CA GLU A 555 -23.65 21.37 -11.76
C GLU A 555 -24.80 22.13 -11.11
N ALA A 556 -25.67 22.77 -11.91
CA ALA A 556 -26.82 23.52 -11.41
C ALA A 556 -27.86 22.60 -10.76
N GLN A 557 -27.98 21.35 -11.22
CA GLN A 557 -28.79 20.32 -10.56
C GLN A 557 -28.06 19.77 -9.32
N TYR A 558 -26.75 19.50 -9.40
CA TYR A 558 -25.96 18.97 -8.28
C TYR A 558 -25.88 19.92 -7.08
N LYS A 559 -25.86 21.23 -7.34
CA LYS A 559 -25.92 22.30 -6.31
C LYS A 559 -27.29 22.38 -5.60
N LYS A 560 -28.34 21.75 -6.15
CA LYS A 560 -29.67 21.59 -5.50
C LYS A 560 -29.85 20.23 -4.85
N LEU A 561 -29.15 19.19 -5.36
CA LEU A 561 -29.21 17.82 -4.88
C LEU A 561 -27.82 17.18 -4.97
N ASN A 562 -27.09 17.14 -3.84
CA ASN A 562 -25.80 16.46 -3.77
C ASN A 562 -26.03 14.95 -3.80
N VAL A 563 -25.61 14.31 -4.90
CA VAL A 563 -25.62 12.85 -5.06
C VAL A 563 -24.22 12.30 -4.74
N ILE A 564 -24.09 11.49 -3.69
CA ILE A 564 -22.81 10.96 -3.21
C ILE A 564 -22.87 9.46 -2.91
N ASP A 565 -21.72 8.80 -2.97
CA ASP A 565 -21.53 7.44 -2.44
C ASP A 565 -20.63 7.49 -1.20
N VAL A 566 -21.03 6.84 -0.12
CA VAL A 566 -20.23 6.70 1.11
C VAL A 566 -19.78 5.25 1.29
N SER A 567 -18.49 5.05 1.59
CA SER A 567 -17.90 3.71 1.69
C SER A 567 -18.40 2.95 2.92
N PRO A 568 -18.93 1.72 2.77
CA PRO A 568 -19.19 0.85 3.91
C PRO A 568 -17.91 0.42 4.65
N ARG A 569 -16.73 0.52 4.01
CA ARG A 569 -15.47 0.00 4.55
C ARG A 569 -14.95 0.75 5.78
N THR A 570 -15.37 1.99 6.01
CA THR A 570 -15.01 2.76 7.21
C THR A 570 -16.07 2.69 8.31
N ILE A 571 -17.19 2.01 8.05
CA ILE A 571 -18.31 1.82 8.99
C ILE A 571 -18.17 0.42 9.61
N PRO A 572 -17.94 0.30 10.94
CA PRO A 572 -17.87 -1.00 11.63
C PRO A 572 -19.09 -1.88 11.37
N GLN A 573 -18.90 -3.17 11.08
CA GLN A 573 -19.96 -4.10 10.67
C GLN A 573 -21.20 -4.12 11.60
N SER A 574 -20.99 -3.94 12.91
CA SER A 574 -22.06 -3.83 13.92
C SER A 574 -22.97 -2.61 13.74
N LEU A 575 -22.48 -1.53 13.13
CA LEU A 575 -23.22 -0.27 12.98
C LEU A 575 -24.04 -0.19 11.69
N HIS A 576 -23.92 -1.14 10.75
CA HIS A 576 -24.67 -1.09 9.48
C HIS A 576 -26.20 -1.11 9.68
N LYS A 577 -26.68 -1.84 10.70
CA LYS A 577 -28.10 -1.84 11.09
C LYS A 577 -28.53 -0.47 11.66
N ALA A 578 -27.70 0.15 12.49
CA ALA A 578 -27.99 1.47 13.05
C ALA A 578 -27.92 2.58 11.99
N MET A 579 -26.96 2.48 11.06
CA MET A 579 -26.86 3.33 9.86
C MET A 579 -28.12 3.21 8.99
N LYS A 580 -28.62 1.99 8.73
CA LYS A 580 -29.91 1.79 8.05
C LYS A 580 -31.04 2.55 8.74
N THR A 581 -31.21 2.39 10.06
CA THR A 581 -32.25 3.09 10.83
C THR A 581 -32.07 4.61 10.78
N LYS A 582 -30.83 5.13 10.88
CA LYS A 582 -30.56 6.57 10.78
C LYS A 582 -30.93 7.14 9.41
N LEU A 583 -30.59 6.45 8.32
CA LEU A 583 -30.95 6.88 6.96
C LEU A 583 -32.47 6.86 6.72
N VAL A 584 -33.19 5.85 7.22
CA VAL A 584 -34.66 5.81 7.20
C VAL A 584 -35.25 7.03 7.90
N ASN A 585 -34.76 7.34 9.11
CA ASN A 585 -35.25 8.48 9.90
C ASN A 585 -34.94 9.82 9.22
N LEU A 586 -33.76 10.00 8.65
CA LEU A 586 -33.38 11.22 7.92
C LEU A 586 -34.23 11.44 6.66
N LYS A 587 -34.59 10.36 5.94
CA LYS A 587 -35.55 10.46 4.82
C LYS A 587 -36.95 10.85 5.30
N ALA A 588 -37.42 10.30 6.41
CA ALA A 588 -38.70 10.70 7.01
C ALA A 588 -38.72 12.17 7.48
N GLN A 589 -37.55 12.74 7.77
CA GLN A 589 -37.36 14.15 8.12
C GLN A 589 -37.13 15.07 6.90
N GLY A 590 -37.17 14.56 5.67
CA GLY A 590 -36.90 15.33 4.45
C GLY A 590 -35.42 15.66 4.20
N LEU A 591 -34.51 15.25 5.10
CA LEU A 591 -33.06 15.50 4.99
C LEU A 591 -32.35 14.57 3.98
N LEU A 592 -33.07 13.58 3.45
CA LEU A 592 -32.65 12.75 2.32
C LEU A 592 -33.83 12.58 1.35
N GLU A 593 -33.66 12.95 0.07
CA GLU A 593 -34.64 12.65 -0.96
C GLU A 593 -34.68 11.12 -1.18
N LYS A 594 -33.50 10.49 -1.19
CA LYS A 594 -33.35 9.06 -1.45
C LYS A 594 -32.02 8.54 -0.92
N PHE A 595 -31.99 7.24 -0.61
CA PHE A 595 -30.77 6.52 -0.29
C PHE A 595 -30.86 5.08 -0.80
N ILE A 596 -29.71 4.41 -0.93
CA ILE A 596 -29.61 2.96 -1.13
C ILE A 596 -28.52 2.42 -0.20
N ILE A 597 -28.69 1.19 0.28
CA ILE A 597 -27.82 0.51 1.22
C ILE A 597 -27.01 -0.56 0.47
N PRO A 598 -25.70 -0.73 0.77
CA PRO A 598 -24.85 -1.72 0.13
C PRO A 598 -25.49 -3.11 0.10
N GLY A 599 -25.61 -3.70 -1.09
CA GLY A 599 -26.15 -5.05 -1.27
C GLY A 599 -27.68 -5.19 -1.20
N GLU A 600 -28.45 -4.16 -0.82
CA GLU A 600 -29.92 -4.20 -0.91
C GLU A 600 -30.41 -4.04 -2.36
N VAL A 601 -29.58 -3.45 -3.23
CA VAL A 601 -29.78 -3.42 -4.69
C VAL A 601 -28.61 -4.12 -5.37
N LYS A 602 -28.92 -5.04 -6.30
CA LYS A 602 -27.93 -5.83 -7.04
C LYS A 602 -26.97 -4.90 -7.79
N GLY A 603 -25.70 -4.92 -7.40
CA GLY A 603 -24.65 -4.10 -8.03
C GLY A 603 -24.38 -2.75 -7.35
N GLU A 604 -25.03 -2.43 -6.23
CA GLU A 604 -24.73 -1.22 -5.43
C GLU A 604 -23.80 -1.56 -4.25
N PRO A 605 -22.50 -1.20 -4.28
CA PRO A 605 -21.52 -1.56 -3.25
C PRO A 605 -21.35 -0.49 -2.16
N ALA A 606 -22.07 0.64 -2.26
CA ALA A 606 -21.88 1.81 -1.40
C ALA A 606 -23.20 2.28 -0.77
N TYR A 607 -23.09 3.12 0.27
CA TYR A 607 -24.22 3.89 0.76
C TYR A 607 -24.44 5.07 -0.18
N HIS A 608 -25.35 4.89 -1.14
CA HIS A 608 -25.73 5.94 -2.08
C HIS A 608 -26.71 6.91 -1.40
N LEU A 609 -26.46 8.21 -1.45
CA LEU A 609 -27.27 9.25 -0.80
C LEU A 609 -27.59 10.38 -1.79
N GLU A 610 -28.87 10.73 -1.92
CA GLU A 610 -29.36 11.89 -2.67
C GLU A 610 -29.85 12.93 -1.64
N ILE A 611 -29.04 13.98 -1.40
CA ILE A 611 -29.16 14.93 -0.28
C ILE A 611 -29.62 16.31 -0.80
N PRO A 612 -30.85 16.76 -0.51
CA PRO A 612 -31.33 18.10 -0.87
C PRO A 612 -30.42 19.18 -0.30
N GLN A 613 -30.32 20.31 -0.99
CA GLN A 613 -29.50 21.45 -0.57
C GLN A 613 -30.39 22.65 -0.22
N PRO A 614 -30.08 23.39 0.86
CA PRO A 614 -30.82 24.58 1.29
C PRO A 614 -30.55 25.81 0.40
#